data_AF-E8RVS2-F1
#
_entry.id   AF-E8RVS2-F1
#
_cell.length_a   1.000
_cell.length_b   1.000
_cell.length_c   1.000
_cell.angle_alpha   90.00
_cell.angle_beta   90.00
_cell.angle_gamma   90.00
#
_symmetry.space_group_name_H-M   'P 1'
#
loop_
_entity.id
_entity.type
_entity.pdbx_description
1 polymer ?
#
loop_
_entity_poly.entity_id
_entity_poly.type
_entity_poly.pdbx_seq_one_letter_code
_entity_poly.pdbx_strand_id
1 'polypeptide(L)'
;MNALNAQPGEIKPFTRVITTPPAFPWDQEKAAQLDARHTSPMAGMSGGGLTIVVKRLKPWRPRESGRFAAVYLKGSVPPQGLSFTVDVQGQPVKVEIASKTAQAAQLRQRVWLLGAIVVVILSLVLQIGLVLKRRAEVEDRLAQLQPQIERMTKLNAGLVKTRQNAQALSELDLQGRDVQGAVNALRTVTISRDPSARIEAFHWDRGDWALEVRGETVPLKAGSVDLQKAPKPVRRGVSLWVYSQPRATTPASTERVP
;
A
#
# COMPACT_ATOMS: atom_id res chain seq x y z
N MET A 1 2.46 61.68 -6.66
CA MET A 1 3.13 62.75 -7.43
C MET A 1 3.62 63.78 -6.44
N ASN A 2 4.94 63.92 -6.31
CA ASN A 2 5.66 65.12 -5.84
C ASN A 2 7.14 64.80 -6.03
N ALA A 3 7.60 65.00 -7.27
CA ALA A 3 9.00 64.97 -7.61
C ALA A 3 9.63 66.21 -6.97
N LEU A 4 10.31 66.02 -5.85
CA LEU A 4 11.34 66.97 -5.42
C LEU A 4 12.43 66.90 -6.48
N ASN A 5 12.26 67.73 -7.51
CA ASN A 5 13.32 68.16 -8.41
C ASN A 5 14.38 68.82 -7.53
N ALA A 6 15.30 68.04 -6.99
CA ALA A 6 16.61 68.55 -6.68
C ALA A 6 17.08 69.24 -7.97
N GLN A 7 17.25 70.56 -7.92
CA GLN A 7 17.69 71.30 -9.10
C GLN A 7 18.97 70.63 -9.62
N PRO A 8 19.09 70.39 -10.94
CA PRO A 8 20.24 69.70 -11.54
C PRO A 8 21.60 70.40 -11.31
N GLY A 9 21.63 71.52 -10.59
CA GLY A 9 22.84 72.27 -10.24
C GLY A 9 23.49 71.92 -8.88
N GLU A 10 22.77 71.30 -7.94
CA GLU A 10 23.29 71.15 -6.56
C GLU A 10 24.01 69.81 -6.33
N ILE A 11 23.58 68.75 -7.00
CA ILE A 11 24.24 67.43 -6.94
C ILE A 11 25.06 67.28 -8.21
N LYS A 12 26.39 67.29 -8.08
CA LYS A 12 27.32 67.01 -9.19
C LYS A 12 27.72 65.53 -9.15
N PRO A 13 27.01 64.63 -9.86
CA PRO A 13 27.39 63.22 -9.93
C PRO A 13 28.66 63.08 -10.76
N PHE A 14 29.60 62.25 -10.30
CA PHE A 14 30.68 61.78 -11.16
C PHE A 14 30.25 60.47 -11.81
N THR A 15 30.48 60.32 -13.11
CA THR A 15 30.16 59.10 -13.84
C THR A 15 31.39 58.48 -14.45
N ARG A 16 31.43 57.15 -14.47
CA ARG A 16 32.47 56.37 -15.12
C ARG A 16 31.87 55.18 -15.84
N VAL A 17 32.38 54.89 -17.03
CA VAL A 17 32.02 53.66 -17.73
C VAL A 17 32.96 52.54 -17.30
N ILE A 18 32.37 51.42 -16.90
CA ILE A 18 33.06 50.20 -16.51
C ILE A 18 32.74 49.10 -17.53
N THR A 19 33.79 48.42 -17.97
CA THR A 19 33.68 47.27 -18.88
C THR A 19 34.05 46.01 -18.11
N THR A 20 33.18 45.00 -18.17
CA THR A 20 33.37 43.71 -17.50
C THR A 20 33.51 42.60 -18.54
N PRO A 21 34.30 41.56 -18.24
CA PRO A 21 34.44 40.43 -19.15
C PRO A 21 33.10 39.69 -19.37
N PRO A 22 32.99 38.89 -20.45
CA PRO A 22 31.83 38.03 -20.67
C PRO A 22 31.60 37.06 -19.50
N ALA A 23 30.42 37.11 -18.88
CA ALA A 23 30.01 36.23 -17.79
C ALA A 23 28.48 36.25 -17.64
N PHE A 24 27.95 35.51 -16.67
CA PHE A 24 26.54 35.60 -16.29
C PHE A 24 26.16 37.02 -15.82
N PRO A 25 24.88 37.41 -15.94
CA PRO A 25 24.47 38.79 -15.71
C PRO A 25 24.78 39.28 -14.29
N TRP A 26 24.63 38.42 -13.28
CA TRP A 26 24.95 38.72 -11.88
C TRP A 26 26.45 38.81 -11.61
N ASP A 27 27.27 38.00 -12.29
CA ASP A 27 28.73 38.03 -12.13
C ASP A 27 29.32 39.29 -12.75
N GLN A 28 28.83 39.70 -13.93
CA GLN A 28 29.19 40.97 -14.54
C GLN A 28 28.79 42.15 -13.66
N GLU A 29 27.59 42.12 -13.07
CA GLU A 29 27.16 43.19 -12.17
C GLU A 29 28.04 43.25 -10.91
N LYS A 30 28.36 42.10 -10.31
CA LYS A 30 29.26 42.01 -9.15
C LYS A 30 30.65 42.52 -9.47
N ALA A 31 31.21 42.13 -10.63
CA ALA A 31 32.51 42.62 -11.09
C ALA A 31 32.50 44.14 -11.30
N ALA A 32 31.44 44.68 -11.93
CA ALA A 32 31.28 46.11 -12.13
C ALA A 32 31.15 46.87 -10.80
N GLN A 33 30.44 46.32 -9.81
CA GLN A 33 30.32 46.90 -8.48
C GLN A 33 31.67 46.91 -7.73
N LEU A 34 32.45 45.83 -7.84
CA LEU A 34 33.78 45.76 -7.23
C LEU A 34 34.74 46.76 -7.87
N ASP A 35 34.76 46.84 -9.21
CA ASP A 35 35.58 47.81 -9.93
C ASP A 35 35.16 49.25 -9.63
N ALA A 36 33.86 49.53 -9.55
CA ALA A 36 33.34 50.85 -9.17
C ALA A 36 33.79 51.26 -7.77
N ARG A 37 33.83 50.33 -6.81
CA ARG A 37 34.32 50.58 -5.45
C ARG A 37 35.82 50.80 -5.41
N HIS A 38 36.58 49.95 -6.10
CA HIS A 38 38.04 50.00 -6.12
C HIS A 38 38.55 51.27 -6.79
N THR A 39 37.93 51.68 -7.89
CA THR A 39 38.32 52.88 -8.65
C THR A 39 37.59 54.15 -8.23
N SER A 40 36.96 54.11 -7.05
CA SER A 40 36.25 55.26 -6.50
C SER A 40 37.21 56.44 -6.28
N PRO A 41 36.95 57.63 -6.87
CA PRO A 41 37.80 58.80 -6.72
C PRO A 41 37.83 59.37 -5.28
N MET A 42 37.02 58.85 -4.37
CA MET A 42 36.87 59.33 -2.99
C MET A 42 37.34 58.31 -1.94
N ALA A 43 38.02 57.22 -2.35
CA ALA A 43 38.46 56.14 -1.45
C ALA A 43 39.40 56.59 -0.30
N GLY A 44 39.93 57.82 -0.35
CA GLY A 44 40.79 58.40 0.69
C GLY A 44 40.17 59.50 1.58
N MET A 45 38.91 59.91 1.37
CA MET A 45 38.25 60.94 2.18
C MET A 45 37.31 60.31 3.22
N SER A 46 37.85 59.97 4.39
CA SER A 46 37.19 59.23 5.49
C SER A 46 36.01 59.92 6.20
N GLY A 47 35.37 60.94 5.61
CA GLY A 47 34.33 61.74 6.29
C GLY A 47 33.01 61.94 5.53
N GLY A 48 32.96 61.64 4.24
CA GLY A 48 31.76 61.87 3.42
C GLY A 48 31.15 60.56 2.94
N GLY A 49 29.93 60.24 3.34
CA GLY A 49 29.20 59.08 2.82
C GLY A 49 29.10 59.15 1.30
N LEU A 50 29.73 58.21 0.60
CA LEU A 50 29.71 58.08 -0.85
C LEU A 50 28.67 57.03 -1.23
N THR A 51 27.71 57.40 -2.08
CA THR A 51 26.77 56.44 -2.64
C THR A 51 27.18 56.09 -4.05
N ILE A 52 27.42 54.79 -4.29
CA ILE A 52 27.80 54.25 -5.60
C ILE A 52 26.60 53.50 -6.17
N VAL A 53 26.14 53.91 -7.34
CA VAL A 53 25.10 53.21 -8.08
C VAL A 53 25.68 52.73 -9.40
N VAL A 54 25.55 51.42 -9.65
CA VAL A 54 25.98 50.83 -10.92
C VAL A 54 24.74 50.50 -11.74
N LYS A 55 24.69 51.00 -12.98
CA LYS A 55 23.61 50.71 -13.94
C LYS A 55 24.18 50.12 -15.21
N ARG A 56 23.56 49.05 -15.68
CA ARG A 56 23.92 48.42 -16.95
C ARG A 56 23.42 49.30 -18.11
N LEU A 57 24.30 49.56 -19.09
CA LEU A 57 24.01 50.44 -20.23
C LEU A 57 23.39 49.69 -21.42
N LYS A 58 23.71 48.41 -21.58
CA LYS A 58 23.20 47.54 -22.66
C LYS A 58 22.55 46.29 -22.08
N PRO A 59 21.48 45.74 -22.69
CA PRO A 59 20.91 44.46 -22.28
C PRO A 59 21.99 43.36 -22.19
N TRP A 60 21.85 42.43 -21.26
CA TRP A 60 22.78 41.31 -21.17
C TRP A 60 22.64 40.41 -22.38
N ARG A 61 23.79 39.95 -22.91
CA ARG A 61 23.87 38.96 -23.98
C ARG A 61 24.92 37.91 -23.63
N PRO A 62 24.68 36.63 -23.98
CA PRO A 62 25.68 35.58 -23.77
C PRO A 62 26.98 35.91 -24.50
N ARG A 63 28.12 35.65 -23.87
CA ARG A 63 29.48 35.84 -24.45
C ARG A 63 29.87 37.29 -24.79
N GLU A 64 29.04 38.28 -24.46
CA GLU A 64 29.39 39.70 -24.63
C GLU A 64 29.87 40.33 -23.31
N SER A 65 30.80 41.28 -23.41
CA SER A 65 31.24 42.11 -22.28
C SER A 65 30.10 42.99 -21.78
N GLY A 66 29.94 43.10 -20.46
CA GLY A 66 28.98 44.03 -19.86
C GLY A 66 29.53 45.46 -19.84
N ARG A 67 28.75 46.43 -20.33
CA ARG A 67 29.04 47.87 -20.17
C ARG A 67 28.12 48.45 -19.09
N PHE A 68 28.72 49.09 -18.10
CA PHE A 68 28.04 49.67 -16.96
C PHE A 68 28.44 51.13 -16.79
N ALA A 69 27.52 51.94 -16.28
CA ALA A 69 27.78 53.26 -15.74
C ALA A 69 27.82 53.17 -14.22
N ALA A 70 28.96 53.51 -13.62
CA ALA A 70 29.08 53.80 -12.21
C ALA A 70 28.81 55.28 -11.99
N VAL A 71 27.85 55.58 -11.12
CA VAL A 71 27.47 56.94 -10.74
C VAL A 71 27.81 57.13 -9.26
N TYR A 72 28.67 58.11 -8.99
CA TYR A 72 29.16 58.46 -7.68
C TYR A 72 28.49 59.73 -7.19
N LEU A 73 27.85 59.66 -6.03
CA LEU A 73 27.19 60.79 -5.39
C LEU A 73 27.90 61.14 -4.09
N LYS A 74 28.30 62.41 -3.97
CA LYS A 74 28.87 62.99 -2.76
C LYS A 74 27.74 63.43 -1.83
N GLY A 75 27.71 62.89 -0.61
CA GLY A 75 26.75 63.29 0.43
C GLY A 75 25.76 62.18 0.80
N SER A 76 25.03 62.41 1.89
CA SER A 76 23.98 61.49 2.34
C SER A 76 22.78 61.54 1.38
N VAL A 77 22.36 60.36 0.92
CA VAL A 77 21.14 60.23 0.12
C VAL A 77 19.95 60.73 0.95
N PRO A 78 19.07 61.60 0.41
CA PRO A 78 17.87 62.04 1.09
C PRO A 78 16.99 60.85 1.49
N PRO A 79 16.32 60.89 2.66
CA PRO A 79 15.52 59.77 3.16
C PRO A 79 14.33 59.39 2.25
N GLN A 80 13.95 60.25 1.31
CA GLN A 80 12.81 60.04 0.39
C GLN A 80 13.21 59.32 -0.92
N GLY A 81 14.49 59.01 -1.11
CA GLY A 81 15.00 58.47 -2.38
C GLY A 81 15.31 59.59 -3.38
N LEU A 82 16.08 59.25 -4.41
CA LEU A 82 16.54 60.22 -5.41
C LEU A 82 16.41 59.59 -6.81
N SER A 83 15.67 60.25 -7.71
CA SER A 83 15.59 59.87 -9.12
C SER A 83 16.11 61.00 -9.98
N PHE A 84 17.14 60.73 -10.79
CA PHE A 84 17.72 61.71 -11.69
C PHE A 84 18.22 61.02 -12.95
N THR A 85 18.35 61.78 -14.03
CA THR A 85 18.88 61.28 -15.31
C THR A 85 20.28 61.83 -15.47
N VAL A 86 21.26 60.97 -15.74
CA VAL A 86 22.62 61.39 -16.06
C VAL A 86 22.94 60.97 -17.47
N ASP A 87 23.51 61.89 -18.23
CA ASP A 87 24.03 61.57 -19.55
C ASP A 87 25.40 60.88 -19.40
N VAL A 88 25.49 59.64 -19.90
CA VAL A 88 26.73 58.86 -19.91
C VAL A 88 27.06 58.51 -21.36
N GLN A 89 28.06 59.18 -21.92
CA GLN A 89 28.49 59.02 -23.32
C GLN A 89 27.36 59.29 -24.35
N GLY A 90 26.51 60.29 -24.12
CA GLY A 90 25.42 60.67 -25.02
C GLY A 90 24.17 59.79 -24.89
N GLN A 91 24.08 58.97 -23.83
CA GLN A 91 22.90 58.18 -23.50
C GLN A 91 22.32 58.61 -22.15
N PRO A 92 21.03 59.00 -22.10
CA PRO A 92 20.37 59.34 -20.85
C PRO A 92 20.12 58.07 -20.02
N VAL A 93 20.78 57.96 -18.87
CA VAL A 93 20.60 56.85 -17.92
C VAL A 93 19.78 57.33 -16.74
N LYS A 94 18.59 56.75 -16.56
CA LYS A 94 17.76 56.99 -15.38
C LYS A 94 18.35 56.25 -14.18
N VAL A 95 18.79 57.00 -13.17
CA VAL A 95 19.33 56.48 -11.91
C VAL A 95 18.30 56.72 -10.82
N GLU A 96 17.81 55.63 -10.24
CA GLU A 96 16.90 55.67 -9.10
C GLU A 96 17.59 55.05 -7.89
N ILE A 97 17.68 55.83 -6.83
CA ILE A 97 18.15 55.40 -5.51
C ILE A 97 16.92 55.27 -4.63
N ALA A 98 16.57 54.02 -4.32
CA ALA A 98 15.45 53.73 -3.45
C ALA A 98 15.70 54.33 -2.05
N SER A 99 14.64 54.84 -1.44
CA SER A 99 14.69 55.31 -0.05
C SER A 99 15.04 54.18 0.91
N LYS A 100 15.81 54.48 1.95
CA LYS A 100 16.13 53.51 3.02
C LYS A 100 14.87 52.98 3.70
N THR A 101 13.82 53.82 3.79
CA THR A 101 12.53 53.46 4.37
C THR A 101 11.75 52.47 3.49
N ALA A 102 11.73 52.65 2.16
CA ALA A 102 11.10 51.70 1.25
C ALA A 102 11.84 50.36 1.22
N GLN A 103 13.17 50.36 1.27
CA GLN A 103 13.96 49.13 1.36
C GLN A 103 13.69 48.35 2.66
N ALA A 104 13.60 49.04 3.79
CA ALA A 104 13.28 48.41 5.08
C ALA A 104 11.87 47.80 5.08
N ALA A 105 10.88 48.48 4.48
CA ALA A 105 9.52 47.94 4.34
C ALA A 105 9.48 46.70 3.44
N GLN A 106 10.19 46.72 2.31
CA GLN A 106 10.29 45.57 1.40
C GLN A 106 10.99 44.37 2.06
N LEU A 107 12.06 44.60 2.83
CA LEU A 107 12.74 43.54 3.56
C LEU A 107 11.82 42.91 4.62
N ARG A 108 11.07 43.73 5.38
CA ARG A 108 10.08 43.23 6.35
C ARG A 108 9.03 42.36 5.67
N GLN A 109 8.49 42.81 4.53
CA GLN A 109 7.52 42.02 3.75
C GLN A 109 8.13 40.69 3.28
N ARG A 110 9.36 40.70 2.77
CA ARG A 110 10.06 39.47 2.35
C ARG A 110 10.30 38.51 3.49
N VAL A 111 10.73 39.00 4.65
CA VAL A 111 10.92 38.18 5.86
C VAL A 111 9.60 37.56 6.31
N TRP A 112 8.52 38.33 6.30
CA TRP A 112 7.19 37.83 6.67
C TRP A 112 6.72 36.74 5.69
N LEU A 113 6.92 36.95 4.40
CA LEU A 113 6.52 36.00 3.36
C LEU A 113 7.35 34.71 3.42
N LEU A 114 8.65 34.81 3.66
CA LEU A 114 9.51 33.64 3.92
C LEU A 114 9.07 32.89 5.18
N GLY A 115 8.74 33.62 6.25
CA GLY A 115 8.20 33.03 7.48
C GLY A 115 6.90 32.27 7.22
N ALA A 116 5.98 32.85 6.44
CA ALA A 116 4.73 32.19 6.06
C ALA A 116 4.98 30.90 5.25
N ILE A 117 5.92 30.91 4.30
CA ILE A 117 6.31 29.72 3.53
C ILE A 117 6.82 28.61 4.46
N VAL A 118 7.69 28.94 5.41
CA VAL A 118 8.22 27.97 6.38
C VAL A 118 7.09 27.35 7.20
N VAL A 119 6.15 28.14 7.70
CA VAL A 119 5.00 27.65 8.46
C VAL A 119 4.12 26.71 7.63
N VAL A 120 3.87 27.05 6.36
CA VAL A 120 3.10 26.19 5.45
C VAL A 120 3.80 24.85 5.23
N ILE A 121 5.11 24.85 4.98
CA ILE A 121 5.89 23.62 4.81
C ILE A 121 5.84 22.76 6.08
N LEU A 122 6.02 23.38 7.26
CA LEU A 122 5.98 22.66 8.53
C LEU A 122 4.61 22.01 8.77
N SER A 123 3.54 22.74 8.47
CA SER A 123 2.16 22.24 8.55
C SER A 123 1.93 21.04 7.63
N LEU A 124 2.40 21.11 6.38
CA LEU A 124 2.33 20.01 5.41
C LEU A 124 3.04 18.75 5.90
N VAL A 125 4.26 18.89 6.43
CA VAL A 125 5.02 17.76 6.98
C VAL A 125 4.27 17.11 8.14
N LEU A 126 3.67 17.91 9.02
CA LEU A 126 2.92 17.43 10.18
C LEU A 126 1.65 16.66 9.75
N GLN A 127 0.95 17.14 8.72
CA GLN A 127 -0.21 16.46 8.15
C GLN A 127 0.17 15.11 7.51
N ILE A 128 1.26 15.05 6.74
CA ILE A 128 1.75 13.80 6.15
C ILE A 128 2.08 12.78 7.24
N GLY A 129 2.76 13.20 8.31
CA GLY A 129 3.06 12.34 9.46
C GLY A 129 1.81 11.74 10.10
N LEU A 130 0.75 12.55 10.27
CA LEU A 130 -0.54 12.06 10.79
C LEU A 130 -1.21 11.05 9.86
N VAL A 131 -1.15 11.26 8.54
CA VAL A 131 -1.71 10.32 7.57
C VAL A 131 -0.96 8.99 7.57
N LEU A 132 0.38 9.03 7.63
CA LEU A 132 1.21 7.82 7.70
C LEU A 132 0.93 7.03 8.98
N LYS A 133 0.79 7.71 10.12
CA LYS A 133 0.42 7.06 11.39
C LYS A 133 -0.95 6.37 11.29
N ARG A 134 -1.95 7.03 10.71
CA ARG A 134 -3.28 6.43 10.49
C ARG A 134 -3.22 5.22 9.56
N ARG A 135 -2.37 5.25 8.52
CA ARG A 135 -2.18 4.10 7.64
C ARG A 135 -1.59 2.91 8.40
N ALA A 136 -0.58 3.13 9.22
CA ALA A 136 0.00 2.08 10.05
C ALA A 136 -1.03 1.49 11.02
N GLU A 137 -1.83 2.32 11.70
CA GLU A 137 -2.90 1.84 12.59
C GLU A 137 -3.97 1.03 11.85
N VAL A 138 -4.28 1.37 10.60
CA VAL A 138 -5.23 0.62 9.76
C VAL A 138 -4.63 -0.71 9.31
N GLU A 139 -3.36 -0.73 8.92
CA GLU A 139 -2.64 -1.96 8.56
C GLU A 139 -2.55 -2.92 9.74
N ASP A 140 -2.27 -2.43 10.95
CA ASP A 140 -2.26 -3.23 12.17
C ASP A 140 -3.64 -3.84 12.47
N ARG A 141 -4.72 -3.06 12.30
CA ARG A 141 -6.10 -3.58 12.46
C ARG A 141 -6.44 -4.63 11.41
N LEU A 142 -6.02 -4.44 10.17
CA LEU A 142 -6.22 -5.42 9.10
C LEU A 142 -5.45 -6.72 9.40
N ALA A 143 -4.20 -6.62 9.86
CA ALA A 143 -3.39 -7.76 10.25
C ALA A 143 -4.02 -8.57 11.40
N GLN A 144 -4.76 -7.91 12.31
CA GLN A 144 -5.51 -8.57 13.38
C GLN A 144 -6.80 -9.23 12.91
N LEU A 145 -7.53 -8.60 11.97
CA LEU A 145 -8.82 -9.10 11.47
C LEU A 145 -8.68 -10.24 10.45
N GLN A 146 -7.64 -10.20 9.62
CA GLN A 146 -7.40 -11.20 8.59
C GLN A 146 -7.35 -12.66 9.12
N PRO A 147 -6.60 -12.99 10.19
CA PRO A 147 -6.60 -14.35 10.74
C PRO A 147 -7.95 -14.75 11.34
N GLN A 148 -8.76 -13.79 11.84
CA GLN A 148 -10.10 -14.09 12.34
C GLN A 148 -11.04 -14.48 11.19
N ILE A 149 -11.00 -13.76 10.07
CA ILE A 149 -11.77 -14.08 8.87
C ILE A 149 -11.33 -15.43 8.29
N GLU A 150 -10.03 -15.71 8.22
CA GLU A 150 -9.51 -17.00 7.75
C GLU A 150 -9.95 -18.16 8.66
N ARG A 151 -9.99 -17.97 9.98
CA ARG A 151 -10.51 -18.99 10.90
C ARG A 151 -12.01 -19.21 10.70
N MET A 152 -12.79 -18.13 10.63
CA MET A 152 -14.23 -18.22 10.42
C MET A 152 -14.60 -18.87 9.09
N THR A 153 -13.88 -18.54 8.02
CA THR A 153 -14.09 -19.16 6.70
C THR A 153 -13.72 -20.64 6.70
N LYS A 154 -12.62 -21.05 7.34
CA LYS A 154 -12.26 -22.48 7.52
C LYS A 154 -13.31 -23.24 8.33
N LEU A 155 -13.81 -22.65 9.41
CA LEU A 155 -14.89 -23.24 10.22
C LEU A 155 -16.17 -23.42 9.40
N ASN A 156 -16.61 -22.38 8.69
CA ASN A 156 -17.79 -22.44 7.84
C ASN A 156 -17.65 -23.47 6.71
N ALA A 157 -16.48 -23.52 6.05
CA ALA A 157 -16.22 -24.52 5.02
C ALA A 157 -16.25 -25.96 5.58
N GLY A 158 -15.76 -26.15 6.81
CA GLY A 158 -15.87 -27.42 7.53
C GLY A 158 -17.34 -27.81 7.79
N LEU A 159 -18.15 -26.87 8.29
CA LEU A 159 -19.57 -27.08 8.57
C LEU A 159 -20.40 -27.37 7.30
N VAL A 160 -20.08 -26.70 6.19
CA VAL A 160 -20.74 -26.99 4.90
C VAL A 160 -20.41 -28.41 4.44
N LYS A 161 -19.14 -28.83 4.53
CA LYS A 161 -18.74 -30.21 4.19
C LYS A 161 -19.41 -31.25 5.08
N THR A 162 -19.48 -31.03 6.39
CA THR A 162 -20.15 -31.97 7.30
C THR A 162 -21.64 -32.05 7.01
N ARG A 163 -22.29 -30.92 6.69
CA ARG A 163 -23.71 -30.90 6.29
C ARG A 163 -23.95 -31.62 4.97
N GLN A 164 -23.09 -31.42 3.98
CA GLN A 164 -23.14 -32.14 2.70
C GLN A 164 -22.94 -33.64 2.89
N ASN A 165 -21.98 -34.04 3.73
CA ASN A 165 -21.75 -35.46 4.04
C ASN A 165 -22.95 -36.05 4.79
N ALA A 166 -23.55 -35.33 5.73
CA ALA A 166 -24.75 -35.77 6.44
C ALA A 166 -25.95 -35.91 5.49
N GLN A 167 -26.11 -34.99 4.54
CA GLN A 167 -27.14 -35.07 3.50
C GLN A 167 -26.89 -36.26 2.56
N ALA A 168 -25.67 -36.44 2.06
CA ALA A 168 -25.32 -37.59 1.24
C ALA A 168 -25.53 -38.92 1.97
N LEU A 169 -25.22 -38.98 3.28
CA LEU A 169 -25.52 -40.15 4.13
C LEU A 169 -27.02 -40.38 4.33
N SER A 170 -27.83 -39.32 4.37
CA SER A 170 -29.29 -39.44 4.45
C SER A 170 -29.95 -39.82 3.12
N GLU A 171 -29.31 -39.50 2.00
CA GLU A 171 -29.75 -39.86 0.64
C GLU A 171 -29.32 -41.28 0.23
N LEU A 172 -28.24 -41.79 0.83
CA LEU A 172 -27.92 -43.21 0.81
C LEU A 172 -29.00 -43.95 1.58
N ASP A 173 -29.91 -44.59 0.86
CA ASP A 173 -31.01 -45.39 1.41
C ASP A 173 -30.47 -46.47 2.37
N LEU A 174 -30.47 -46.15 3.68
CA LEU A 174 -30.06 -47.04 4.77
C LEU A 174 -31.12 -48.12 5.05
N GLN A 175 -32.19 -48.21 4.25
CA GLN A 175 -33.18 -49.27 4.36
C GLN A 175 -32.51 -50.64 4.26
N GLY A 176 -32.50 -51.35 5.38
CA GLY A 176 -31.91 -52.68 5.54
C GLY A 176 -30.49 -52.72 6.10
N ARG A 177 -29.78 -51.60 6.22
CA ARG A 177 -28.45 -51.54 6.88
C ARG A 177 -28.56 -51.04 8.32
N ASP A 178 -29.38 -51.71 9.11
CA ASP A 178 -29.49 -51.44 10.54
C ASP A 178 -28.28 -52.01 11.30
N VAL A 179 -27.56 -51.13 12.01
CA VAL A 179 -26.43 -51.51 12.88
C VAL A 179 -26.88 -52.56 13.90
N GLN A 180 -28.11 -52.48 14.39
CA GLN A 180 -28.65 -53.46 15.33
C GLN A 180 -28.79 -54.85 14.68
N GLY A 181 -29.14 -54.91 13.39
CA GLY A 181 -29.20 -56.15 12.62
C GLY A 181 -27.83 -56.81 12.47
N ALA A 182 -26.79 -56.03 12.19
CA ALA A 182 -25.41 -56.52 12.12
C ALA A 182 -24.91 -57.04 13.49
N VAL A 183 -25.20 -56.31 14.57
CA VAL A 183 -24.85 -56.72 15.95
C VAL A 183 -25.57 -58.01 16.34
N ASN A 184 -26.86 -58.13 16.01
CA ASN A 184 -27.63 -59.35 16.28
C ASN A 184 -27.09 -60.56 15.51
N ALA A 185 -26.77 -60.39 14.22
CA ALA A 185 -26.16 -61.44 13.42
C ALA A 185 -24.82 -61.91 14.01
N LEU A 186 -23.95 -60.97 14.39
CA LEU A 186 -22.67 -61.28 15.02
C LEU A 186 -22.83 -61.99 16.37
N ARG A 187 -23.82 -61.58 17.18
CA ARG A 187 -24.16 -62.25 18.44
C ARG A 187 -24.59 -63.69 18.21
N THR A 188 -25.44 -63.94 17.22
CA THR A 188 -25.89 -65.29 16.85
C THR A 188 -24.72 -66.20 16.48
N VAL A 189 -23.80 -65.70 15.64
CA VAL A 189 -22.57 -66.43 15.26
C VAL A 189 -21.72 -66.72 16.49
N THR A 190 -21.54 -65.75 17.38
CA THR A 190 -20.68 -65.89 18.57
C THR A 190 -21.23 -66.92 19.55
N ILE A 191 -22.54 -66.92 19.82
CA ILE A 191 -23.19 -67.83 20.78
C ILE A 191 -23.28 -69.25 20.23
N SER A 192 -23.57 -69.39 18.93
CA SER A 192 -23.88 -70.68 18.30
C SER A 192 -22.67 -71.32 17.65
N ARG A 193 -21.49 -70.72 17.75
CA ARG A 193 -20.25 -71.23 17.15
C ARG A 193 -19.95 -72.66 17.59
N ASP A 194 -19.62 -73.50 16.61
CA ASP A 194 -19.01 -74.80 16.86
C ASP A 194 -17.53 -74.60 17.22
N PRO A 195 -17.04 -75.08 18.39
CA PRO A 195 -15.64 -74.96 18.79
C PRO A 195 -14.65 -75.61 17.81
N SER A 196 -15.09 -76.63 17.07
CA SER A 196 -14.28 -77.34 16.08
C SER A 196 -14.15 -76.58 14.76
N ALA A 197 -14.99 -75.57 14.52
CA ALA A 197 -14.94 -74.74 13.32
C ALA A 197 -14.00 -73.53 13.47
N ARG A 198 -13.15 -73.33 12.47
CA ARG A 198 -12.24 -72.18 12.38
C ARG A 198 -12.80 -71.15 11.40
N ILE A 199 -13.51 -70.17 11.95
CA ILE A 199 -14.05 -69.02 11.21
C ILE A 199 -12.93 -68.01 10.96
N GLU A 200 -12.73 -67.59 9.71
CA GLU A 200 -11.70 -66.63 9.29
C GLU A 200 -12.25 -65.22 9.05
N ALA A 201 -13.50 -65.11 8.56
CA ALA A 201 -14.14 -63.83 8.30
C ALA A 201 -15.66 -63.92 8.46
N PHE A 202 -16.26 -62.78 8.78
CA PHE A 202 -17.71 -62.57 8.83
C PHE A 202 -18.05 -61.41 7.91
N HIS A 203 -19.00 -61.64 7.00
CA HIS A 203 -19.51 -60.66 6.06
C HIS A 203 -20.99 -60.44 6.33
N TRP A 204 -21.42 -59.18 6.35
CA TRP A 204 -22.83 -58.83 6.56
C TRP A 204 -23.27 -57.80 5.53
N ASP A 205 -24.38 -58.07 4.86
CA ASP A 205 -25.01 -57.12 3.94
C ASP A 205 -26.53 -57.27 4.00
N ARG A 206 -27.20 -56.21 4.44
CA ARG A 206 -28.68 -56.05 4.38
C ARG A 206 -29.47 -57.22 4.99
N GLY A 207 -29.02 -57.73 6.14
CA GLY A 207 -29.68 -58.84 6.86
C GLY A 207 -29.19 -60.23 6.45
N ASP A 208 -28.60 -60.37 5.27
CA ASP A 208 -27.87 -61.56 4.87
C ASP A 208 -26.45 -61.50 5.43
N TRP A 209 -25.90 -62.66 5.80
CA TRP A 209 -24.52 -62.72 6.27
C TRP A 209 -23.85 -64.04 5.90
N ALA A 210 -22.53 -64.00 5.82
CA ALA A 210 -21.73 -65.14 5.41
C ALA A 210 -20.51 -65.32 6.31
N LEU A 211 -20.12 -66.57 6.50
CA LEU A 211 -18.94 -67.00 7.25
C LEU A 211 -17.95 -67.68 6.32
N GLU A 212 -16.71 -67.22 6.37
CA GLU A 212 -15.60 -67.95 5.77
C GLU A 212 -15.03 -68.92 6.80
N VAL A 213 -15.03 -70.21 6.49
CA VAL A 213 -14.68 -71.26 7.43
C VAL A 213 -13.60 -72.14 6.82
N ARG A 214 -12.52 -72.37 7.56
CA ARG A 214 -11.46 -73.28 7.12
C ARG A 214 -11.93 -74.73 7.27
N GLY A 215 -11.86 -75.48 6.17
CA GLY A 215 -12.26 -76.88 6.09
C GLY A 215 -13.72 -77.08 5.69
N GLU A 216 -14.23 -78.26 6.06
CA GLU A 216 -15.56 -78.77 5.68
C GLU A 216 -16.55 -78.80 6.85
N THR A 217 -16.11 -78.41 8.05
CA THR A 217 -16.92 -78.41 9.25
C THR A 217 -17.98 -77.31 9.19
N VAL A 218 -19.21 -77.65 9.60
CA VAL A 218 -20.31 -76.69 9.75
C VAL A 218 -19.93 -75.67 10.84
N PRO A 219 -20.01 -74.34 10.58
CA PRO A 219 -19.50 -73.35 11.52
C PRO A 219 -20.29 -73.16 12.80
N LEU A 220 -21.57 -73.53 12.80
CA LEU A 220 -22.50 -73.33 13.90
C LEU A 220 -23.09 -74.67 14.35
N LYS A 221 -23.49 -74.75 15.62
CA LYS A 221 -24.16 -75.91 16.21
C LYS A 221 -25.45 -76.22 15.44
N ALA A 222 -25.75 -77.51 15.27
CA ALA A 222 -26.95 -77.95 14.57
C ALA A 222 -28.23 -77.32 15.16
N GLY A 223 -29.10 -76.80 14.27
CA GLY A 223 -30.39 -76.20 14.65
C GLY A 223 -30.34 -74.74 15.10
N SER A 224 -29.17 -74.08 15.12
CA SER A 224 -29.12 -72.65 15.48
C SER A 224 -29.60 -71.74 14.36
N VAL A 225 -29.15 -72.00 13.13
CA VAL A 225 -29.45 -71.21 11.93
C VAL A 225 -29.23 -72.12 10.72
N ASP A 226 -30.14 -72.06 9.73
CA ASP A 226 -29.96 -72.76 8.46
C ASP A 226 -28.93 -72.05 7.60
N LEU A 227 -27.73 -72.62 7.55
CA LEU A 227 -26.63 -72.14 6.71
C LEU A 227 -26.51 -72.98 5.45
N GLN A 228 -26.43 -72.30 4.31
CA GLN A 228 -26.17 -72.93 3.03
C GLN A 228 -24.69 -72.82 2.70
N LYS A 229 -24.05 -73.96 2.45
CA LYS A 229 -22.66 -73.98 1.96
C LYS A 229 -22.65 -73.57 0.48
N ALA A 230 -21.80 -72.62 0.13
CA ALA A 230 -21.59 -72.25 -1.26
C ALA A 230 -20.98 -73.44 -2.05
N PRO A 231 -21.38 -73.63 -3.32
CA PRO A 231 -20.94 -74.77 -4.12
C PRO A 231 -19.46 -74.72 -4.49
N LYS A 232 -18.83 -73.53 -4.43
CA LYS A 232 -17.40 -73.33 -4.69
C LYS A 232 -16.71 -72.76 -3.45
N PRO A 233 -15.51 -73.24 -3.09
CA PRO A 233 -14.73 -72.64 -2.02
C PRO A 233 -14.25 -71.24 -2.42
N VAL A 234 -14.14 -70.34 -1.46
CA VAL A 234 -13.66 -68.95 -1.67
C VAL A 234 -12.18 -68.96 -2.03
N ARG A 235 -11.41 -69.83 -1.35
CA ARG A 235 -9.98 -70.07 -1.56
C ARG A 235 -9.63 -71.48 -1.07
N ARG A 236 -8.43 -71.96 -1.39
CA ARG A 236 -8.00 -73.33 -1.06
C ARG A 236 -8.19 -73.62 0.44
N GLY A 237 -9.07 -74.58 0.75
CA GLY A 237 -9.37 -74.99 2.13
C GLY A 237 -10.29 -74.06 2.91
N VAL A 238 -10.95 -73.08 2.28
CA VAL A 238 -11.91 -72.16 2.92
C VAL A 238 -13.24 -72.19 2.17
N SER A 239 -14.28 -72.62 2.87
CA SER A 239 -15.66 -72.69 2.38
C SER A 239 -16.46 -71.49 2.86
N LEU A 240 -17.38 -71.01 2.01
CA LEU A 240 -18.34 -69.98 2.40
C LEU A 240 -19.64 -70.62 2.86
N TRP A 241 -20.14 -70.17 4.00
CA TRP A 241 -21.44 -70.56 4.54
C TRP A 241 -22.32 -69.32 4.64
N VAL A 242 -23.47 -69.33 3.99
CA VAL A 242 -24.34 -68.15 3.84
C VAL A 242 -25.64 -68.38 4.60
N TYR A 243 -26.04 -67.38 5.37
CA TYR A 243 -27.39 -67.21 5.86
C TYR A 243 -28.10 -66.17 4.99
N SER A 244 -29.21 -66.58 4.39
CA SER A 244 -30.11 -65.66 3.72
C SER A 244 -31.39 -65.55 4.54
N GLN A 245 -31.77 -64.33 4.91
CA GLN A 245 -33.03 -64.12 5.60
C GLN A 245 -34.17 -64.55 4.67
N PRO A 246 -35.17 -65.32 5.13
CA PRO A 246 -36.31 -65.65 4.31
C PRO A 246 -36.96 -64.34 3.87
N ARG A 247 -36.88 -64.01 2.57
CA ARG A 247 -37.61 -62.86 2.05
C ARG A 247 -39.08 -63.17 2.23
N ALA A 248 -39.78 -62.33 2.99
CA ALA A 248 -41.23 -62.38 3.02
C ALA A 248 -41.72 -62.27 1.57
N THR A 249 -42.22 -63.37 1.02
CA THR A 249 -42.89 -63.37 -0.28
C THR A 249 -44.08 -62.43 -0.15
N THR A 250 -43.98 -61.26 -0.76
CA THR A 250 -45.13 -60.38 -0.96
C THR A 250 -46.23 -61.23 -1.61
N PRO A 251 -47.43 -61.36 -1.00
CA PRO A 251 -48.49 -62.13 -1.61
C PRO A 251 -48.82 -61.50 -2.97
N ALA A 252 -48.83 -62.33 -4.00
CA ALA A 252 -49.16 -61.94 -5.37
C ALA A 252 -50.51 -61.20 -5.35
N SER A 253 -50.48 -59.96 -5.82
CA SER A 253 -51.65 -59.13 -6.04
C SER A 253 -52.70 -59.94 -6.82
N THR A 254 -53.83 -60.24 -6.18
CA THR A 254 -54.97 -60.86 -6.84
C THR A 254 -55.38 -59.99 -8.01
N GLU A 255 -55.13 -60.53 -9.19
CA GLU A 255 -55.59 -60.07 -10.50
C GLU A 255 -57.11 -59.93 -10.46
N ARG A 256 -57.61 -58.70 -10.35
CA ARG A 256 -58.99 -58.36 -10.73
C ARG A 256 -58.98 -58.12 -12.24
N VAL A 257 -59.43 -59.12 -12.98
CA VAL A 257 -59.84 -59.03 -14.40
C VAL A 257 -61.38 -58.88 -14.42
N PRO A 258 -61.92 -58.26 -15.47
CA PRO A 258 -62.47 -56.92 -15.54
C PRO A 258 -63.89 -56.76 -14.97
#